data_AF-A0A318I683-F1
#
_entry.id   AF-A0A318I683-F1
#
_cell.length_a   1.000
_cell.length_b   1.000
_cell.length_c   1.000
_cell.angle_alpha   90.00
_cell.angle_beta   90.00
_cell.angle_gamma   90.00
#
_symmetry.space_group_name_H-M   'P 1'
#
loop_
_entity.id
_entity.type
_entity.pdbx_description
1 polymer ?
#
loop_
_entity_poly.entity_id
_entity_poly.type
_entity_poly.pdbx_seq_one_letter_code
_entity_poly.pdbx_strand_id
1 'polypeptide(L)' 'MVDLLYKSHFVVQMFVLIIVLEVVFTGLQIRLEEASDDSEFFGQWFRRAIYPSTELNRNEANVVANQQTPVTPVWWDN' A
#
# COMPACT_ATOMS: atom_id res chain seq x y z
N MET A 1 -12.00 -42.19 23.25
CA MET A 1 -13.15 -41.82 22.38
C MET A 1 -13.33 -40.30 22.26
N VAL A 2 -13.03 -39.52 23.32
CA VAL A 2 -13.15 -38.04 23.35
C VAL A 2 -12.08 -37.33 22.48
N ASP A 3 -10.86 -37.86 22.39
CA ASP A 3 -9.77 -37.24 21.61
C ASP A 3 -10.00 -37.23 20.08
N LEU A 4 -10.65 -38.27 19.55
CA LEU A 4 -11.02 -38.31 18.12
C LEU A 4 -12.07 -37.24 17.80
N LEU A 5 -13.00 -37.00 18.72
CA LEU A 5 -14.04 -35.99 18.55
C LEU A 5 -13.44 -34.58 18.59
N TYR A 6 -12.48 -34.34 19.50
CA TYR A 6 -11.78 -33.05 19.60
C TYR A 6 -10.92 -32.77 18.36
N LYS A 7 -10.19 -33.77 17.87
CA LYS A 7 -9.37 -33.66 16.64
C LYS A 7 -10.24 -33.43 15.41
N SER A 8 -11.40 -34.10 15.32
CA SER A 8 -12.37 -33.87 14.25
C SER A 8 -12.95 -32.45 14.29
N HIS A 9 -13.27 -31.94 15.48
CA HIS A 9 -13.85 -30.59 15.62
C HIS A 9 -12.82 -29.50 15.28
N PHE A 10 -11.56 -29.67 15.68
CA PHE A 10 -10.47 -28.75 15.34
C PHE A 10 -10.20 -28.71 13.82
N VAL A 11 -10.24 -29.87 13.15
CA VAL A 11 -10.10 -29.95 11.69
C VAL A 11 -11.24 -29.20 11.00
N VAL A 12 -12.49 -29.40 11.41
CA VAL A 12 -13.64 -28.66 10.86
C VAL A 12 -13.48 -27.15 11.08
N GLN A 13 -13.04 -26.73 12.26
CA GLN A 13 -12.81 -25.31 12.55
C GLN A 13 -11.69 -24.70 11.70
N MET A 14 -10.62 -25.45 11.45
CA MET A 14 -9.52 -25.05 10.56
C MET A 14 -10.00 -24.89 9.11
N PHE A 15 -10.79 -25.84 8.61
CA PHE A 15 -11.35 -25.77 7.25
C PHE A 15 -12.32 -24.60 7.08
N VAL A 16 -13.17 -24.34 8.08
CA VAL A 16 -14.07 -23.16 8.07
C VAL A 16 -13.25 -21.87 8.07
N LEU A 17 -12.18 -21.78 8.87
CA LEU A 17 -11.33 -20.60 8.92
C LEU A 17 -10.62 -20.35 7.58
N ILE A 18 -10.11 -21.39 6.92
CA ILE A 18 -9.46 -21.29 5.60
C ILE A 18 -10.46 -20.82 4.53
N ILE A 19 -11.66 -21.42 4.50
CA ILE A 19 -12.70 -21.06 3.52
C ILE A 19 -13.18 -19.62 3.73
N VAL A 20 -13.38 -19.20 4.99
CA VAL A 20 -13.82 -17.82 5.30
C VAL A 20 -12.75 -16.81 4.90
N LEU A 21 -11.47 -17.11 5.11
CA LEU A 21 -10.39 -16.24 4.67
C LEU A 21 -10.38 -16.11 3.14
N GLU A 22 -10.46 -17.20 2.38
CA GLU A 22 -10.47 -17.13 0.91
C GLU A 22 -11.66 -16.30 0.39
N VAL A 23 -12.87 -16.53 0.88
CA VAL A 23 -14.08 -15.82 0.41
C VAL A 23 -14.04 -14.32 0.73
N VAL A 24 -13.45 -13.92 1.86
CA VAL A 24 -13.39 -12.51 2.26
C VAL A 24 -12.38 -11.73 1.42
N PHE A 25 -11.32 -12.37 0.92
CA PHE A 25 -10.24 -11.68 0.20
C PHE A 25 -10.33 -11.78 -1.33
N THR A 26 -11.21 -12.60 -1.92
CA THR A 26 -11.35 -12.76 -3.39
C THR A 26 -11.96 -11.57 -4.13
N GLY A 27 -12.45 -10.54 -3.43
CA GLY A 27 -13.09 -9.36 -4.03
C GLY A 27 -12.22 -8.10 -4.08
N LEU A 28 -11.04 -8.13 -3.47
CA LEU A 28 -10.13 -6.98 -3.42
C LEU A 28 -9.18 -7.06 -4.62
N GLN A 29 -9.60 -6.49 -5.74
CA GLN A 29 -8.65 -6.15 -6.80
C GLN A 29 -7.79 -4.99 -6.28
N ILE A 30 -6.47 -5.20 -6.24
CA ILE A 30 -5.54 -4.07 -6.16
C ILE A 30 -5.92 -3.20 -7.35
N ARG A 31 -6.27 -1.94 -7.08
CA ARG A 31 -6.50 -0.96 -8.14
C ARG A 31 -5.20 -0.93 -8.94
N LEU A 32 -5.18 -1.56 -10.12
CA LEU A 32 -4.21 -1.23 -11.14
C LEU A 32 -4.46 0.25 -11.37
N GLU A 33 -3.61 1.12 -10.82
CA GLU A 33 -3.53 2.51 -11.27
C GLU A 33 -3.64 2.45 -12.78
N GLU A 34 -4.55 3.25 -13.36
CA GLU A 34 -4.70 3.34 -14.81
C GLU A 34 -3.29 3.41 -15.39
N ALA A 35 -2.93 2.36 -16.14
CA ALA A 35 -1.73 2.33 -16.94
C ALA A 35 -1.92 3.26 -18.13
N SER A 36 -2.18 4.54 -17.87
CA SER A 36 -1.74 5.56 -18.78
C SER A 36 -0.23 5.67 -18.55
N ASP A 37 0.55 5.19 -19.52
CA ASP A 37 1.98 5.52 -19.65
C ASP A 37 2.23 7.04 -19.69
N ASP A 38 1.16 7.85 -19.70
CA ASP A 38 1.17 9.31 -19.62
C ASP A 38 1.44 9.87 -18.21
N SER A 39 1.56 9.01 -17.17
CA SER A 39 2.04 9.45 -15.85
C SER A 39 3.54 9.72 -15.90
N GLU A 40 3.97 10.95 -15.56
CA GLU A 40 5.38 11.38 -15.52
C GLU A 40 6.28 10.45 -14.68
N PHE A 41 5.68 9.70 -13.76
CA PHE A 41 6.38 8.77 -12.85
C PHE A 41 5.88 7.32 -12.96
N PHE A 42 5.37 6.91 -14.13
CA PHE A 42 4.89 5.54 -14.34
C PHE A 42 5.94 4.49 -13.97
N GLY A 43 5.52 3.45 -13.23
CA GLY A 43 6.40 2.37 -12.76
C GLY A 43 7.37 2.77 -11.64
N GLN A 44 7.30 3.99 -11.11
CA GLN A 44 8.13 4.45 -10.00
C GLN A 44 7.30 4.64 -8.73
N TRP A 45 7.86 4.21 -7.60
CA TRP A 45 7.26 4.49 -6.30
C TRP A 45 7.61 5.90 -5.84
N PHE A 46 6.61 6.63 -5.34
CA PHE A 46 6.86 7.89 -4.66
C PHE A 46 7.64 7.66 -3.37
N ARG A 47 8.78 8.35 -3.27
CA ARG A 47 9.72 8.27 -2.14
C ARG A 47 9.59 9.45 -1.19
N ARG A 48 8.82 10.48 -1.58
CA ARG A 48 8.55 11.68 -0.76
C ARG A 48 7.20 12.32 -1.09
N ALA A 49 6.72 13.14 -0.17
CA ALA A 49 5.56 14.01 -0.39
C ALA A 49 5.96 15.33 -1.07
N ILE A 50 4.99 15.98 -1.71
CA ILE A 50 5.14 17.31 -2.32
C ILE A 50 4.83 18.38 -1.27
N TYR A 51 5.55 19.51 -1.30
CA TYR A 51 5.24 20.66 -0.44
C TYR A 51 3.82 21.18 -0.70
N PRO A 52 3.05 21.52 0.35
CA PRO A 52 1.71 22.05 0.16
C PRO A 52 1.76 23.44 -0.48
N SER A 53 0.73 23.78 -1.25
CA SER A 53 0.63 25.08 -1.95
C SER A 53 0.68 26.28 -1.01
N THR A 54 0.25 26.12 0.24
CA THR A 54 0.36 27.16 1.26
C THR A 54 1.82 27.50 1.61
N GLU A 55 2.73 26.53 1.57
CA GLU A 55 4.16 26.76 1.80
C GLU A 55 4.79 27.47 0.61
N LEU A 56 4.41 27.11 -0.62
CA LEU A 56 4.86 27.83 -1.82
C LEU A 56 4.45 29.31 -1.74
N ASN A 57 3.22 29.60 -1.31
CA ASN A 57 2.71 30.97 -1.24
C ASN A 57 3.28 31.80 -0.09
N ARG A 58 3.73 31.16 1.00
CA ARG A 58 4.16 31.85 2.23
C ARG A 58 5.66 31.84 2.45
N ASN A 59 6.37 30.90 1.81
CA ASN A 59 7.78 30.63 2.04
C ASN A 59 8.49 30.16 0.75
N GLU A 60 8.13 30.80 -0.37
CA GLU A 60 8.50 30.40 -1.73
C GLU A 60 10.00 30.12 -1.88
N ALA A 61 10.87 31.06 -1.46
CA ALA A 61 12.30 30.95 -1.66
C ALA A 61 12.91 29.69 -1.00
N ASN A 62 12.44 29.32 0.18
CA ASN A 62 12.90 28.11 0.86
C ASN A 62 12.34 26.84 0.22
N VAL A 63 11.08 26.89 -0.25
CA VAL A 63 10.46 25.74 -0.92
C VAL A 63 11.14 25.47 -2.26
N VAL A 64 11.32 26.50 -3.09
CA VAL A 64 11.97 26.38 -4.41
C VAL A 64 13.41 25.86 -4.28
N ALA A 65 14.14 26.27 -3.25
CA ALA A 65 15.51 25.80 -3.00
C ALA A 65 15.61 24.33 -2.56
N ASN A 66 14.56 23.77 -1.95
CA ASN A 66 14.58 22.43 -1.35
C ASN A 66 13.64 21.42 -2.01
N GLN A 67 12.71 21.86 -2.87
CA GLN A 67 11.80 20.95 -3.55
C GLN A 67 12.55 20.04 -4.52
N GLN A 68 12.16 18.77 -4.55
CA GLN A 68 12.67 17.79 -5.50
C GLN A 68 11.50 16.95 -5.98
N THR A 69 11.70 16.19 -7.05
CA THR A 69 10.64 15.35 -7.63
C THR A 69 10.19 14.27 -6.63
N PRO A 70 8.92 13.82 -6.69
CA PRO A 70 8.37 12.80 -5.79
C PRO A 70 9.12 11.46 -5.75
N VAL A 71 9.93 11.19 -6.77
CA VAL A 71 10.71 9.95 -6.94
C VAL A 71 12.16 10.08 -6.46
N THR A 72 12.63 11.29 -6.12
CA THR A 72 13.97 11.47 -5.57
C THR A 72 14.07 10.85 -4.17
N PRO A 73 15.07 10.00 -3.89
CA PRO A 73 15.25 9.38 -2.57
C PRO A 73 15.42 10.42 -1.46
N VAL A 74 14.82 10.15 -0.30
CA VAL A 74 15.02 10.96 0.91
C VAL A 74 16.34 10.57 1.58
N TRP A 75 16.91 11.43 2.42
CA TRP A 75 18.27 11.26 2.95
C TRP A 75 18.52 9.94 3.71
N TRP A 76 17.46 9.30 4.20
CA TRP A 76 17.50 8.03 4.93
C TRP A 76 17.14 6.80 4.07
N ASP A 77 16.75 7.00 2.81
CA ASP A 77 16.39 5.95 1.86
C ASP A 77 17.62 5.59 1.02
N ASN A 78 18.37 4.57 1.47
CA ASN A 78 19.59 4.04 0.86
C ASN A 78 19.31 2.83 -0.03
#